data_AF-A0A940A531-F1
#
_entry.id   AF-A0A940A531-F1
#
_cell.length_a   1.000
_cell.length_b   1.000
_cell.length_c   1.000
_cell.angle_alpha   90.00
_cell.angle_beta   90.00
_cell.angle_gamma   90.00
#
_symmetry.space_group_name_H-M   'P 1'
#
loop_
_entity.id
_entity.type
_entity.pdbx_description
1 polymer ?
#
loop_
_entity_poly.entity_id
_entity_poly.type
_entity_poly.pdbx_seq_one_letter_code
_entity_poly.pdbx_strand_id
1 'polypeptide(L)'
;MRKPDFNTAHAKRNPFQVPDGYFDGLTAQVMAAIEKSEATTEERKPVAKKVPFYKTEMYAKIKPYLYMAAMFGGLYFGIWVYKYQQRIVAEKSQTLAQVSATQNDDTYEMSAQEMDDYIDDACDYMMIGHQDIMACVTEEN
;
A
#
# COMPACT_ATOMS: atom_id res chain seq x y z
N MET A 1 -61.69 41.73 -29.42
CA MET A 1 -60.72 40.96 -30.25
C MET A 1 -61.03 39.47 -30.10
N ARG A 2 -61.41 38.76 -31.17
CA ARG A 2 -61.68 37.31 -31.16
C ARG A 2 -60.37 36.57 -31.45
N LYS A 3 -60.03 35.57 -30.63
CA LYS A 3 -58.86 34.71 -30.87
C LYS A 3 -59.18 33.72 -32.00
N PRO A 4 -58.25 33.41 -32.91
CA PRO A 4 -58.47 32.40 -33.95
C PRO A 4 -58.39 30.99 -33.35
N ASP A 5 -59.39 30.17 -33.63
CA ASP A 5 -59.44 28.76 -33.24
C ASP A 5 -58.64 27.91 -34.23
N PHE A 6 -57.44 27.48 -33.82
CA PHE A 6 -56.50 26.72 -34.67
C PHE A 6 -56.92 25.25 -34.94
N ASN A 7 -58.03 24.79 -34.36
CA ASN A 7 -58.37 23.36 -34.32
C ASN A 7 -59.34 22.91 -35.45
N THR A 8 -60.00 23.84 -36.16
CA THR A 8 -61.20 23.46 -36.92
C THR A 8 -60.94 23.17 -38.41
N ALA A 9 -59.80 23.59 -38.98
CA ALA A 9 -59.50 23.41 -40.41
C ALA A 9 -58.53 22.24 -40.73
N HIS A 10 -57.74 21.77 -39.77
CA HIS A 10 -56.70 20.76 -39.99
C HIS A 10 -57.10 19.33 -39.59
N ALA A 11 -58.26 19.14 -38.95
CA ALA A 11 -58.67 17.86 -38.38
C ALA A 11 -59.21 16.83 -39.38
N LYS A 12 -59.50 17.20 -40.64
CA LYS A 12 -60.31 16.35 -41.55
C LYS A 12 -59.53 15.59 -42.62
N ARG A 13 -58.22 15.79 -42.75
CA ARG A 13 -57.38 15.00 -43.66
C ARG A 13 -56.16 14.55 -42.90
N ASN A 14 -56.07 13.25 -42.64
CA ASN A 14 -54.88 12.63 -42.08
C ASN A 14 -53.70 12.91 -43.03
N PRO A 15 -52.73 13.78 -42.66
CA PRO A 15 -51.61 14.10 -43.52
C PRO A 15 -50.57 12.97 -43.56
N PHE A 16 -50.73 11.95 -42.71
CA PHE A 16 -49.86 10.78 -42.64
C PHE A 16 -50.58 9.58 -43.27
N GLN A 17 -50.70 9.60 -44.61
CA GLN A 17 -51.04 8.41 -45.38
C GLN A 17 -49.74 7.83 -45.95
N VAL A 18 -49.45 6.60 -45.57
CA VAL A 18 -48.34 5.85 -46.14
C VAL A 18 -48.74 5.32 -47.51
N PRO A 19 -47.84 5.31 -48.50
CA PRO A 19 -48.08 4.63 -49.77
C PRO A 19 -48.35 3.13 -49.57
N ASP A 20 -49.17 2.56 -50.45
CA ASP A 20 -49.43 1.11 -50.45
C ASP A 20 -48.10 0.34 -50.60
N GLY A 21 -47.87 -0.60 -49.69
CA GLY A 21 -46.63 -1.40 -49.67
C GLY A 21 -45.42 -0.73 -48.99
N TYR A 22 -45.55 0.43 -48.33
CA TYR A 22 -44.42 1.08 -47.62
C TYR A 22 -43.76 0.20 -46.54
N PHE A 23 -44.54 -0.64 -45.87
CA PHE A 23 -44.04 -1.58 -44.88
C PHE A 23 -43.77 -2.98 -45.45
N ASP A 24 -43.95 -3.16 -46.76
CA ASP A 24 -43.68 -4.43 -47.42
C ASP A 24 -42.16 -4.65 -47.46
N GLY A 25 -41.70 -5.70 -46.80
CA GLY A 25 -40.28 -5.98 -46.61
C GLY A 25 -39.60 -5.31 -45.40
N LEU A 26 -40.31 -4.55 -44.55
CA LEU A 26 -39.73 -3.99 -43.31
C LEU A 26 -39.18 -5.12 -42.42
N THR A 27 -39.95 -6.19 -42.23
CA THR A 27 -39.53 -7.33 -41.41
C THR A 27 -38.27 -7.98 -41.97
N ALA A 28 -38.19 -8.16 -43.30
CA ALA A 28 -37.00 -8.70 -43.96
C ALA A 28 -35.80 -7.76 -43.79
N GLN A 29 -36.01 -6.45 -43.90
CA GLN A 29 -34.97 -5.43 -43.69
C GLN A 29 -34.50 -5.37 -42.23
N VAL A 30 -35.40 -5.52 -41.26
CA VAL A 30 -35.07 -5.57 -39.82
C VAL A 30 -34.29 -6.83 -39.50
N MET A 31 -34.72 -8.00 -39.98
CA MET A 31 -33.99 -9.26 -39.78
C MET A 31 -32.60 -9.23 -40.45
N ALA A 32 -32.52 -8.75 -41.70
CA ALA A 32 -31.25 -8.55 -42.38
C ALA A 32 -30.34 -7.53 -41.66
N ALA A 33 -30.90 -6.51 -41.01
CA ALA A 33 -30.14 -5.55 -40.21
C ALA A 33 -29.63 -6.18 -38.90
N ILE A 34 -30.39 -7.08 -38.27
CA ILE A 34 -29.95 -7.86 -37.10
C ILE A 34 -28.81 -8.78 -37.51
N GLU A 35 -28.98 -9.58 -38.58
CA GLU A 35 -27.95 -10.47 -39.15
C GLU A 35 -26.68 -9.72 -39.54
N LYS A 36 -26.82 -8.55 -40.15
CA LYS A 36 -25.69 -7.69 -40.46
C LYS A 36 -25.06 -7.10 -39.19
N SER A 37 -25.83 -6.82 -38.14
CA SER A 37 -25.29 -6.29 -36.87
C SER A 37 -24.55 -7.34 -36.05
N GLU A 38 -24.96 -8.61 -36.12
CA GLU A 38 -24.23 -9.73 -35.50
C GLU A 38 -22.99 -10.11 -36.32
N ALA A 39 -23.07 -10.10 -37.66
CA ALA A 39 -21.93 -10.34 -38.55
C ALA A 39 -20.91 -9.18 -38.60
N THR A 40 -21.32 -7.94 -38.27
CA THR A 40 -20.41 -6.78 -38.18
C THR A 40 -19.78 -6.58 -36.80
N THR A 41 -19.93 -7.55 -35.90
CA THR A 41 -19.11 -7.62 -34.66
C THR A 41 -17.61 -7.73 -34.98
N GLU A 42 -17.25 -8.19 -36.19
CA GLU A 42 -15.85 -8.36 -36.62
C GLU A 42 -15.27 -7.15 -37.41
N GLU A 43 -16.07 -6.28 -38.05
CA GLU A 43 -15.55 -5.21 -38.95
C GLU A 43 -16.11 -3.80 -38.73
N ARG A 44 -16.69 -3.49 -37.58
CA ARG A 44 -16.98 -2.10 -37.22
C ARG A 44 -15.70 -1.44 -36.71
N LYS A 45 -15.14 -0.49 -37.48
CA LYS A 45 -14.05 0.45 -37.12
C LYS A 45 -13.95 0.64 -35.60
N PRO A 46 -12.75 0.54 -34.99
CA PRO A 46 -12.61 0.32 -33.55
C PRO A 46 -13.10 1.53 -32.76
N VAL A 47 -14.40 1.54 -32.44
CA VAL A 47 -14.91 2.29 -31.30
C VAL A 47 -14.24 1.65 -30.11
N ALA A 48 -13.25 2.35 -29.56
CA ALA A 48 -12.38 1.90 -28.48
C ALA A 48 -13.20 1.19 -27.40
N LYS A 49 -13.26 -0.15 -27.47
CA LYS A 49 -13.79 -0.98 -26.41
C LYS A 49 -12.90 -0.63 -25.21
N LYS A 50 -13.47 0.01 -24.18
CA LYS A 50 -12.82 0.19 -22.88
C LYS A 50 -12.67 -1.20 -22.28
N VAL A 51 -11.69 -1.95 -22.76
CA VAL A 51 -11.29 -3.20 -22.14
C VAL A 51 -10.70 -2.83 -20.78
N PRO A 52 -11.11 -3.51 -19.71
CA PRO A 52 -10.57 -3.19 -18.39
C PRO A 52 -9.05 -3.38 -18.43
N PHE A 53 -8.31 -2.48 -17.79
CA PHE A 53 -6.85 -2.36 -17.91
C PHE A 53 -6.12 -3.70 -17.75
N TYR A 54 -6.58 -4.59 -16.86
CA TYR A 54 -5.97 -5.90 -16.61
C TYR A 54 -6.10 -6.93 -17.76
N LYS A 55 -6.84 -6.62 -18.84
CA LYS A 55 -6.99 -7.46 -20.03
C LYS A 55 -6.19 -6.98 -21.25
N THR A 56 -5.31 -5.97 -21.11
CA THR A 56 -4.43 -5.64 -22.23
C THR A 56 -3.37 -6.74 -22.41
N GLU A 57 -3.04 -7.10 -23.64
CA GLU A 57 -2.04 -8.15 -23.95
C GLU A 57 -0.67 -7.90 -23.30
N MET A 58 -0.41 -6.66 -22.91
CA MET A 58 0.79 -6.25 -22.18
C MET A 58 0.85 -6.86 -20.77
N TYR A 59 -0.28 -7.04 -20.07
CA TYR A 59 -0.30 -7.66 -18.74
C TYR A 59 0.13 -9.12 -18.75
N ALA A 60 -0.10 -9.85 -19.86
CA ALA A 60 0.40 -11.22 -19.99
C ALA A 60 1.93 -11.28 -19.96
N LYS A 61 2.60 -10.27 -20.52
CA LYS A 61 4.07 -10.14 -20.52
C LYS A 61 4.62 -9.60 -19.20
N ILE A 62 3.82 -8.88 -18.43
CA ILE A 62 4.22 -8.30 -17.12
C ILE A 62 4.23 -9.35 -16.00
N LYS A 63 3.49 -10.47 -16.14
CA LYS A 63 3.45 -11.58 -15.16
C LYS A 63 4.85 -12.01 -14.66
N PRO A 64 5.84 -12.36 -15.52
CA PRO A 64 7.17 -12.74 -15.06
C PRO A 64 7.98 -11.57 -14.49
N TYR A 65 7.82 -10.36 -15.01
CA TYR A 65 8.55 -9.19 -14.52
C TYR A 65 8.10 -8.76 -13.13
N LEU A 66 6.84 -8.97 -12.77
CA LEU A 66 6.33 -8.69 -11.43
C LEU A 66 7.05 -9.54 -10.37
N TYR A 67 7.31 -10.81 -10.67
CA TYR A 67 8.09 -11.69 -9.79
C TYR A 67 9.56 -11.25 -9.70
N MET A 68 10.17 -10.86 -10.82
CA MET A 68 11.53 -10.33 -10.82
C MET A 68 11.62 -9.03 -10.00
N ALA A 69 10.68 -8.11 -10.17
CA ALA A 69 10.60 -6.87 -9.39
C ALA A 69 10.42 -7.14 -7.89
N ALA A 70 9.65 -8.16 -7.50
CA ALA A 70 9.51 -8.57 -6.10
C ALA A 70 10.82 -9.10 -5.52
N MET A 71 11.56 -9.91 -6.28
CA MET A 71 12.88 -10.42 -5.89
C MET A 71 13.90 -9.29 -5.75
N PHE A 72 13.97 -8.37 -6.72
CA PHE A 72 14.87 -7.22 -6.65
C PHE A 72 14.49 -6.25 -5.53
N GLY A 73 13.19 -5.99 -5.33
CA GLY A 73 12.70 -5.16 -4.24
C GLY A 73 13.01 -5.75 -2.87
N GLY A 74 12.79 -7.05 -2.69
CA GLY A 74 13.11 -7.76 -1.44
C GLY A 74 14.61 -7.81 -1.15
N LEU A 75 15.45 -8.09 -2.16
CA LEU A 75 16.91 -8.11 -1.99
C LEU A 75 17.46 -6.70 -1.71
N TYR A 76 16.98 -5.69 -2.45
CA TYR A 76 17.40 -4.30 -2.26
C TYR A 76 16.99 -3.78 -0.88
N PHE A 77 15.74 -4.03 -0.47
CA PHE A 77 15.25 -3.67 0.86
C PHE A 77 16.00 -4.42 1.96
N GLY A 78 16.29 -5.72 1.77
CA GLY A 78 17.09 -6.52 2.68
C GLY A 78 18.51 -5.96 2.86
N ILE A 79 19.21 -5.63 1.77
CA ILE A 79 20.55 -4.99 1.82
C ILE A 79 20.46 -3.59 2.45
N TRP A 80 19.43 -2.81 2.14
CA TRP A 80 19.22 -1.49 2.70
C TRP A 80 18.97 -1.53 4.22
N VAL A 81 18.09 -2.43 4.69
CA VAL A 81 17.84 -2.69 6.12
C VAL A 81 19.08 -3.27 6.80
N TYR A 82 19.81 -4.18 6.14
CA TYR A 82 21.04 -4.73 6.70
C TYR A 82 22.12 -3.67 6.86
N LYS A 83 22.32 -2.79 5.87
CA LYS A 83 23.25 -1.65 6.00
C LYS A 83 22.75 -0.63 7.01
N TYR A 84 21.44 -0.42 7.12
CA TYR A 84 20.84 0.44 8.12
C TYR A 84 21.06 -0.12 9.53
N GLN A 85 20.82 -1.42 9.74
CA GLN A 85 21.19 -2.10 10.98
C GLN A 85 22.69 -2.06 11.22
N GLN A 86 23.54 -2.27 10.22
CA GLN A 86 24.98 -2.14 10.41
C GLN A 86 25.40 -0.71 10.78
N ARG A 87 24.66 0.33 10.40
CA ARG A 87 24.92 1.69 10.91
C ARG A 87 24.57 1.80 12.38
N ILE A 88 23.40 1.30 12.78
CA ILE A 88 22.95 1.28 14.19
C ILE A 88 23.83 0.37 15.06
N VAL A 89 24.23 -0.80 14.54
CA VAL A 89 25.07 -1.78 15.20
C VAL A 89 26.53 -1.36 15.15
N ALA A 90 27.06 -0.69 14.11
CA ALA A 90 28.42 -0.15 14.14
C ALA A 90 28.55 0.99 15.16
N GLU A 91 27.52 1.81 15.33
CA GLU A 91 27.45 2.80 16.41
C GLU A 91 27.39 2.09 17.79
N LYS A 92 26.59 1.02 17.90
CA LYS A 92 26.54 0.16 19.09
C LYS A 92 27.81 -0.66 19.32
N SER A 93 28.57 -0.99 18.28
CA SER A 93 29.81 -1.77 18.32
C SER A 93 31.02 -0.88 18.56
N GLN A 94 30.98 0.41 18.21
CA GLN A 94 31.98 1.37 18.71
C GLN A 94 31.76 1.64 20.20
N THR A 95 30.51 1.74 20.67
CA THR A 95 30.22 1.82 22.11
C THR A 95 30.44 0.49 22.85
N LEU A 96 30.11 -0.66 22.27
CA LEU A 96 30.35 -1.99 22.86
C LEU A 96 31.81 -2.43 22.75
N ALA A 97 32.56 -2.11 21.68
CA ALA A 97 34.00 -2.39 21.61
C ALA A 97 34.80 -1.47 22.52
N GLN A 98 34.30 -0.27 22.85
CA GLN A 98 34.87 0.54 23.93
C GLN A 98 34.54 -0.09 25.30
N VAL A 99 33.35 -0.67 25.48
CA VAL A 99 32.96 -1.37 26.73
C VAL A 99 33.56 -2.79 26.86
N SER A 100 33.92 -3.46 25.76
CA SER A 100 34.54 -4.80 25.74
C SER A 100 36.05 -4.79 25.46
N ALA A 101 36.63 -3.66 25.07
CA ALA A 101 38.06 -3.38 25.30
C ALA A 101 38.34 -3.04 26.78
N THR A 102 37.32 -2.70 27.56
CA THR A 102 37.38 -2.64 29.03
C THR A 102 36.98 -3.97 29.67
N GLN A 103 37.40 -5.09 29.06
CA GLN A 103 37.45 -6.35 29.78
C GLN A 103 38.82 -6.99 29.53
N ASN A 104 39.68 -6.82 30.53
CA ASN A 104 41.07 -7.27 30.69
C ASN A 104 42.16 -6.31 30.15
N ASP A 105 42.44 -5.24 30.90
CA ASP A 105 43.78 -4.94 31.47
C ASP A 105 43.74 -3.62 32.25
N ASP A 106 43.07 -3.58 33.40
CA ASP A 106 43.27 -2.50 34.36
C ASP A 106 43.17 -3.12 35.75
N THR A 107 44.32 -3.58 36.25
CA THR A 107 44.53 -3.56 37.70
C THR A 107 44.62 -2.09 38.07
N TYR A 108 43.47 -1.42 38.12
CA TYR A 108 43.35 -0.06 38.65
C TYR A 108 43.48 -0.24 40.16
N GLU A 109 44.64 0.11 40.71
CA GLU A 109 44.76 0.35 42.14
C GLU A 109 43.89 1.57 42.46
N MET A 110 42.60 1.29 42.66
CA MET A 110 41.63 2.26 43.13
C MET A 110 42.02 2.60 44.57
N SER A 111 42.34 3.87 44.81
CA SER A 111 42.66 4.33 46.15
C SER A 111 41.48 4.02 47.08
N ALA A 112 41.74 3.69 48.35
CA ALA A 112 40.68 3.33 49.31
C ALA A 112 39.57 4.39 49.36
N GLN A 113 39.92 5.66 49.15
CA GLN A 113 38.98 6.78 49.13
C GLN A 113 38.01 6.76 47.93
N GLU A 114 38.46 6.31 46.76
CA GLU A 114 37.62 6.25 45.56
C GLU A 114 36.68 5.02 45.60
N MET A 115 37.08 3.98 46.34
CA MET A 115 36.27 2.80 46.59
C MET A 115 35.12 3.10 47.57
N ASP A 116 35.39 3.90 48.61
CA ASP A 116 34.36 4.37 49.55
C ASP A 116 33.32 5.25 48.83
N ASP A 117 33.76 6.17 47.97
CA ASP A 117 32.85 7.03 47.19
C ASP A 117 31.94 6.21 46.23
N TYR A 118 32.47 5.12 45.64
CA TYR A 118 31.69 4.21 44.79
C TYR A 118 30.67 3.39 45.59
N ILE A 119 31.06 2.93 46.79
CA ILE A 119 30.19 2.17 47.67
C ILE A 119 29.04 3.07 48.17
N ASP A 120 29.34 4.32 48.54
CA ASP A 120 28.33 5.28 48.97
C ASP A 120 27.33 5.60 47.84
N ASP A 121 27.78 5.84 46.60
CA ASP A 121 26.89 6.10 45.45
C ASP A 121 26.02 4.88 45.10
N ALA A 122 26.58 3.67 45.18
CA ALA A 122 25.83 2.43 45.00
C ALA A 122 24.81 2.21 46.13
N CYS A 123 25.15 2.57 47.37
CA CYS A 123 24.26 2.50 48.52
C CYS A 123 23.11 3.51 48.41
N ASP A 124 23.39 4.73 47.94
CA ASP A 124 22.38 5.76 47.66
C ASP A 124 21.42 5.32 46.55
N TYR A 125 21.93 4.65 45.50
CA TYR A 125 21.09 4.09 44.44
C TYR A 125 20.20 2.94 44.92
N MET A 126 20.73 2.10 45.82
CA MET A 126 19.96 1.02 46.44
C MET A 126 19.08 1.50 47.59
N MET A 127 19.13 2.79 47.96
CA MET A 127 18.44 3.40 49.10
C MET A 127 18.65 2.61 50.40
N ILE A 128 19.81 1.96 50.53
CA ILE A 128 20.11 1.12 51.70
C ILE A 128 20.75 2.01 52.77
N GLY A 129 19.92 2.48 53.70
CA GLY A 129 20.38 3.36 54.77
C GLY A 129 21.19 2.59 55.81
N HIS A 130 22.04 3.30 56.56
CA HIS A 130 22.79 2.72 57.68
C HIS A 130 21.89 1.97 58.68
N GLN A 131 20.63 2.39 58.86
CA GLN A 131 19.69 1.71 59.75
C GLN A 131 19.20 0.35 59.23
N ASP A 132 19.01 0.21 57.92
CA ASP A 132 18.60 -1.07 57.32
C ASP A 132 19.73 -2.10 57.39
N ILE A 133 20.98 -1.66 57.22
CA ILE A 133 22.17 -2.52 57.37
C ILE A 133 22.28 -3.04 58.82
N MET A 134 22.06 -2.18 59.81
CA MET A 134 22.12 -2.58 61.21
C MET A 134 20.99 -3.54 61.59
N ALA A 135 19.78 -3.37 61.04
CA ALA A 135 18.67 -4.31 61.24
C ALA A 135 19.04 -5.72 60.73
N CYS A 136 19.61 -5.84 59.53
CA CYS A 136 20.03 -7.12 58.95
C CYS A 136 21.07 -7.85 59.81
N VAL A 137 22.01 -7.12 60.43
CA VAL A 137 23.04 -7.72 61.29
C VAL A 137 22.47 -8.15 62.65
N THR A 138 21.46 -7.45 63.17
CA THR A 138 20.84 -7.77 64.46
C THR A 138 19.74 -8.83 64.40
N GLU A 139 19.16 -9.09 63.23
CA GLU A 139 18.15 -10.15 63.03
C GLU A 139 18.75 -11.55 62.86
N GLU A 140 20.08 -11.67 62.68
CA GLU A 140 20.77 -12.96 62.51
C GLU A 140 21.09 -13.67 63.86
N ASN A 141 20.53 -13.19 64.98
CA ASN A 141 20.67 -13.81 66.32
C ASN A 141 19.36 -13.74 67.12
#